data_AF-A0A537ZP75-F1
#
_entry.id   AF-A0A537ZP75-F1
#
_cell.length_a   1.000
_cell.length_b   1.000
_cell.length_c   1.000
_cell.angle_alpha   90.00
_cell.angle_beta   90.00
_cell.angle_gamma   90.00
#
_symmetry.space_group_name_H-M   'P 1'
#
loop_
_entity.id
_entity.type
_entity.pdbx_description
1 polymer ?
#
loop_
_entity_poly.entity_id
_entity_poly.type
_entity_poly.pdbx_seq_one_letter_code
_entity_poly.pdbx_strand_id
1 'polypeptide(L)'
;MRRLCVLALLVLLPIQSGSAATSEPAARVGAVYFDGWACPLSNFHFNGLVDGPYTGRQPLYGWRDNSRESMRTQLTWAHQDGIGFFLFDWYRENVDPCLNVAHDNYLALRDHHGVGFALLYVNHDPFGVSPAEWPAFAEQWVTNDFSNPDYEKVDGKPLFVVYDTTLFRQQQGGTAGVNAALEELRAAARQRGLPGVFVVGGRYTDWLNIGCFPACEATDGGPGGLPLEHYDALSEYASLGAAVPSDGARPYGDLVAATKAEWDRYAEASRIPWIPSVTDGWDPRPWDEQPYGNLFWFTRTPEQVAAFVREAIGWVQAHPSMQVGASSTPPLVLLEAWNELGEGGYVLATKEDGYAYGTALAGALGLPWSTVHARRVTVSAANGVLTGTVQVLDDWTPCDVASVRIERRVHGAWTRMRTVQTRPGGAYSIRLPHRRAVYRAVLSQTLRYRQTCAHASSAAVRG
;
A
#
# COMPACT_ATOMS: atom_id res chain seq x y z
N MET A 1 13.96 54.22 57.45
CA MET A 1 13.98 52.74 57.37
C MET A 1 12.59 52.31 56.89
N ARG A 2 12.33 51.57 55.81
CA ARG A 2 13.10 50.74 54.87
C ARG A 2 12.43 50.91 53.48
N ARG A 3 13.24 50.98 52.41
CA ARG A 3 12.75 50.91 51.02
C ARG A 3 12.55 49.42 50.66
N LEU A 4 11.38 49.07 50.13
CA LEU A 4 11.12 47.74 49.56
C LEU A 4 11.69 47.67 48.14
N CYS A 5 12.59 46.72 47.89
CA CYS A 5 12.98 46.28 46.55
C CYS A 5 11.91 45.33 46.00
N VAL A 6 11.38 45.63 44.82
CA VAL A 6 10.58 44.69 44.03
C VAL A 6 11.52 44.02 43.03
N LEU A 7 11.72 42.71 43.18
CA LEU A 7 12.48 41.87 42.26
C LEU A 7 11.56 41.53 41.07
N ALA A 8 11.92 41.96 39.86
CA ALA A 8 11.24 41.56 38.63
C ALA A 8 11.75 40.16 38.21
N LEU A 9 10.86 39.16 38.27
CA LEU A 9 11.14 37.82 37.78
C LEU A 9 10.91 37.80 36.26
N LEU A 10 11.99 37.67 35.47
CA LEU A 10 11.89 37.39 34.04
C LEU A 10 11.47 35.93 33.86
N VAL A 11 10.23 35.71 33.42
CA VAL A 11 9.73 34.40 32.99
C VAL A 11 10.20 34.18 31.55
N LEU A 12 11.17 33.28 31.37
CA LEU A 12 11.55 32.76 30.06
C LEU A 12 10.46 31.80 29.57
N LEU A 13 9.69 32.21 28.57
CA LEU A 13 8.78 31.33 27.85
C LEU A 13 9.60 30.35 26.99
N PRO A 14 9.32 29.03 27.05
CA PRO A 14 9.97 28.08 26.17
C PRO A 14 9.48 28.29 24.74
N ILE A 15 10.42 28.37 23.80
CA ILE A 15 10.15 28.30 22.37
C ILE A 15 9.66 26.87 22.11
N GLN A 16 8.36 26.71 21.91
CA GLN A 16 7.80 25.46 21.39
C GLN A 16 8.31 25.30 19.95
N SER A 17 9.25 24.38 19.77
CA SER A 17 9.49 23.77 18.47
C SER A 17 8.21 23.05 18.06
N GLY A 18 7.43 23.66 17.16
CA GLY A 18 6.31 22.98 16.52
C GLY A 18 6.84 21.77 15.77
N SER A 19 6.72 20.60 16.37
CA SER A 19 6.58 19.36 15.61
C SER A 19 5.36 19.58 14.73
N ALA A 20 5.53 19.61 13.41
CA ALA A 20 4.39 19.34 12.55
C ALA A 20 3.85 17.98 13.04
N ALA A 21 2.63 17.96 13.56
CA ALA A 21 1.97 16.69 13.80
C ALA A 21 1.85 16.06 12.42
N THR A 22 2.54 14.93 12.19
CA THR A 22 2.28 14.08 11.05
C THR A 22 0.80 13.72 11.14
N SER A 23 -0.03 14.30 10.28
CA SER A 23 -1.45 13.97 10.23
C SER A 23 -1.55 12.50 9.84
N GLU A 24 -2.10 11.68 10.72
CA GLU A 24 -2.46 10.31 10.36
C GLU A 24 -3.42 10.36 9.15
N PRO A 25 -3.29 9.42 8.19
CA PRO A 25 -4.15 9.39 7.03
C PRO A 25 -5.63 9.23 7.44
N ALA A 26 -6.53 9.81 6.65
CA ALA A 26 -7.97 9.75 6.92
C ALA A 26 -8.56 8.32 6.94
N ALA A 27 -7.83 7.34 6.38
CA ALA A 27 -8.20 5.94 6.33
C ALA A 27 -6.96 5.05 6.21
N ARG A 28 -7.13 3.76 6.53
CA ARG A 28 -6.20 2.68 6.18
C ARG A 28 -6.59 2.18 4.79
N VAL A 29 -5.75 2.44 3.79
CA VAL A 29 -5.97 1.97 2.41
C VAL A 29 -5.06 0.79 2.11
N GLY A 30 -5.65 -0.35 1.75
CA GLY A 30 -4.93 -1.51 1.24
C GLY A 30 -5.05 -1.57 -0.29
N ALA A 31 -3.94 -1.70 -1.01
CA ALA A 31 -3.98 -1.85 -2.46
C ALA A 31 -3.72 -3.31 -2.84
N VAL A 32 -4.57 -3.87 -3.68
CA VAL A 32 -4.38 -5.21 -4.23
C VAL A 32 -3.15 -5.22 -5.13
N TYR A 33 -2.28 -6.20 -4.93
CA TYR A 33 -1.03 -6.37 -5.67
C TYR A 33 -1.08 -7.71 -6.41
N PHE A 34 -1.23 -7.62 -7.73
CA PHE A 34 -1.12 -8.75 -8.63
C PHE A 34 0.34 -9.16 -8.83
N ASP A 35 0.60 -10.47 -8.79
CA ASP A 35 1.92 -11.04 -9.04
C ASP A 35 1.90 -11.86 -10.33
N GLY A 36 2.91 -11.65 -11.16
CA GLY A 36 2.94 -12.16 -12.54
C GLY A 36 3.86 -11.33 -13.44
N TRP A 37 4.19 -10.10 -13.02
CA TRP A 37 5.15 -9.23 -13.69
C TRP A 37 6.60 -9.70 -13.53
N ALA A 38 6.86 -10.69 -12.67
CA ALA A 38 8.19 -11.25 -12.51
C ALA A 38 8.62 -12.11 -13.72
N CYS A 39 7.65 -12.55 -14.52
CA CYS A 39 7.86 -13.40 -15.68
C CYS A 39 8.72 -12.76 -16.78
N PRO A 40 9.30 -13.58 -17.70
CA PRO A 40 9.90 -13.05 -18.92
C PRO A 40 8.89 -12.23 -19.73
N LEU A 41 9.35 -11.21 -20.45
CA LEU A 41 8.48 -10.34 -21.26
C LEU A 41 7.73 -11.07 -22.39
N SER A 42 8.11 -12.32 -22.69
CA SER A 42 7.40 -13.19 -23.63
C SER A 42 6.20 -13.93 -23.03
N ASN A 43 5.97 -13.81 -21.71
CA ASN A 43 4.82 -14.39 -21.04
C ASN A 43 3.54 -13.62 -21.44
N PHE A 44 2.39 -14.33 -21.43
CA PHE A 44 1.10 -13.78 -21.83
C PHE A 44 0.66 -12.54 -21.05
N HIS A 45 1.07 -12.38 -19.78
CA HIS A 45 0.77 -11.16 -19.01
C HIS A 45 1.22 -9.88 -19.73
N PHE A 46 2.26 -9.96 -20.56
CA PHE A 46 2.80 -8.82 -21.32
C PHE A 46 2.18 -8.63 -22.71
N ASN A 47 1.24 -9.49 -23.12
CA ASN A 47 0.57 -9.38 -24.41
C ASN A 47 -0.13 -8.03 -24.56
N GLY A 48 0.07 -7.36 -25.70
CA GLY A 48 -0.51 -6.03 -25.97
C GLY A 48 0.10 -4.87 -25.19
N LEU A 49 0.92 -5.12 -24.16
CA LEU A 49 1.52 -4.10 -23.30
C LEU A 49 2.90 -3.64 -23.80
N VAL A 50 3.82 -4.56 -24.11
CA VAL A 50 5.25 -4.21 -24.34
C VAL A 50 5.49 -3.51 -25.67
N ASP A 51 4.91 -4.06 -26.75
CA ASP A 51 5.08 -3.58 -28.13
C ASP A 51 3.73 -3.19 -28.79
N GLY A 52 2.67 -3.06 -27.98
CA GLY A 52 1.32 -2.75 -28.43
C GLY A 52 0.88 -1.31 -28.18
N PRO A 53 -0.41 -0.98 -28.36
CA PRO A 53 -0.90 0.38 -28.16
C PRO A 53 -0.91 0.81 -26.69
N TYR A 54 -0.67 -0.10 -25.73
CA TYR A 54 -0.72 0.15 -24.29
C TYR A 54 0.66 0.30 -23.62
N THR A 55 1.72 0.64 -24.40
CA THR A 55 3.07 0.88 -23.83
C THR A 55 3.14 1.99 -22.77
N GLY A 56 2.14 2.87 -22.74
CA GLY A 56 1.98 3.91 -21.72
C GLY A 56 1.82 3.36 -20.30
N ARG A 57 1.26 2.15 -20.17
CA ARG A 57 1.08 1.45 -18.88
C ARG A 57 2.38 0.96 -18.26
N GLN A 58 3.53 1.08 -18.93
CA GLN A 58 4.79 0.63 -18.36
C GLN A 58 5.06 1.34 -17.03
N PRO A 59 5.25 0.61 -15.91
CA PRO A 59 5.69 1.21 -14.66
C PRO A 59 6.94 2.03 -14.88
N LEU A 60 7.08 3.14 -14.15
CA LEU A 60 8.27 3.95 -14.30
C LEU A 60 9.53 3.10 -14.06
N TYR A 61 9.56 2.18 -13.10
CA TYR A 61 10.73 1.32 -12.87
C TYR A 61 11.02 0.28 -13.97
N GLY A 62 10.10 0.04 -14.91
CA GLY A 62 10.18 -0.97 -15.96
C GLY A 62 9.08 -2.02 -15.86
N TRP A 63 9.00 -2.92 -16.85
CA TRP A 63 7.89 -3.90 -16.94
C TRP A 63 7.92 -5.01 -15.89
N ARG A 64 9.09 -5.32 -15.33
CA ARG A 64 9.26 -6.47 -14.45
C ARG A 64 9.50 -6.01 -13.02
N ASP A 65 8.83 -6.67 -12.09
CA ASP A 65 8.99 -6.47 -10.64
C ASP A 65 9.80 -7.58 -9.96
N ASN A 66 10.54 -8.36 -10.75
CA ASN A 66 11.34 -9.52 -10.33
C ASN A 66 12.61 -9.18 -9.50
N SER A 67 12.63 -8.07 -8.79
CA SER A 67 13.78 -7.63 -8.01
C SER A 67 13.39 -6.92 -6.71
N ARG A 68 14.29 -6.98 -5.73
CA ARG A 68 14.16 -6.20 -4.49
C ARG A 68 14.19 -4.69 -4.73
N GLU A 69 14.82 -4.23 -5.81
CA GLU A 69 14.88 -2.80 -6.13
C GLU A 69 13.57 -2.28 -6.69
N SER A 70 12.89 -3.07 -7.55
CA SER A 70 11.53 -2.75 -8.00
C SER A 70 10.56 -2.76 -6.82
N MET A 71 10.59 -3.78 -5.96
CA MET A 71 9.71 -3.80 -4.77
C MET A 71 9.99 -2.61 -3.83
N ARG A 72 11.25 -2.30 -3.54
CA ARG A 72 11.60 -1.11 -2.72
C ARG A 72 11.11 0.19 -3.34
N THR A 73 11.26 0.33 -4.66
CA THR A 73 10.76 1.51 -5.39
C THR A 73 9.24 1.64 -5.28
N GLN A 74 8.52 0.53 -5.38
CA GLN A 74 7.06 0.50 -5.25
C GLN A 74 6.59 0.83 -3.84
N LEU A 75 7.18 0.21 -2.81
CA LEU A 75 6.87 0.52 -1.41
C LEU A 75 7.14 1.98 -1.07
N THR A 76 8.20 2.54 -1.65
CA THR A 76 8.52 3.96 -1.53
C THR A 76 7.37 4.82 -2.09
N TRP A 77 6.90 4.56 -3.32
CA TRP A 77 5.78 5.31 -3.90
C TRP A 77 4.47 5.09 -3.13
N ALA A 78 4.14 3.84 -2.81
CA ALA A 78 2.97 3.47 -2.03
C ALA A 78 2.88 4.21 -0.69
N HIS A 79 4.00 4.34 0.03
CA HIS A 79 4.07 5.14 1.25
C HIS A 79 3.66 6.60 1.01
N GLN A 80 4.17 7.20 -0.07
CA GLN A 80 3.86 8.58 -0.42
C GLN A 80 2.40 8.78 -0.81
N ASP A 81 1.86 7.80 -1.53
CA ASP A 81 0.50 7.80 -2.06
C ASP A 81 -0.55 7.56 -0.96
N GLY A 82 -0.10 7.17 0.24
CA GLY A 82 -0.94 6.89 1.40
C GLY A 82 -1.46 5.46 1.46
N ILE A 83 -0.89 4.55 0.68
CA ILE A 83 -1.18 3.11 0.74
C ILE A 83 -0.54 2.55 2.01
N GLY A 84 -1.38 2.03 2.91
CA GLY A 84 -0.95 1.50 4.21
C GLY A 84 -0.40 0.08 4.13
N PHE A 85 -0.87 -0.72 3.17
CA PHE A 85 -0.35 -2.07 2.95
C PHE A 85 -0.63 -2.55 1.52
N PHE A 86 0.19 -3.49 1.05
CA PHE A 86 -0.13 -4.30 -0.13
C PHE A 86 -0.89 -5.55 0.27
N LEU A 87 -2.00 -5.82 -0.40
CA LEU A 87 -2.71 -7.07 -0.32
C LEU A 87 -2.21 -7.93 -1.48
N PHE A 88 -1.21 -8.77 -1.22
CA PHE A 88 -0.61 -9.61 -2.26
C PHE A 88 -1.54 -10.74 -2.64
N ASP A 89 -1.79 -10.87 -3.93
CA ASP A 89 -2.31 -12.10 -4.48
C ASP A 89 -1.32 -13.23 -4.20
N TRP A 90 -1.79 -14.19 -3.43
CA TRP A 90 -1.02 -15.33 -2.98
C TRP A 90 -1.56 -16.59 -3.64
N TYR A 91 -0.64 -17.29 -4.29
CA TYR A 91 -0.90 -18.49 -5.08
C TYR A 91 -0.23 -19.70 -4.44
N ARG A 92 -0.86 -20.88 -4.49
CA ARG A 92 -0.17 -22.11 -4.03
C ARG A 92 1.07 -22.42 -4.87
N GLU A 93 2.08 -23.02 -4.25
CA GLU A 93 3.35 -23.29 -4.94
C GLU A 93 3.21 -24.29 -6.09
N ASN A 94 4.22 -24.32 -6.95
CA ASN A 94 4.42 -25.28 -8.05
C ASN A 94 3.42 -25.19 -9.21
N VAL A 95 2.61 -24.12 -9.27
CA VAL A 95 1.76 -23.85 -10.45
C VAL A 95 2.52 -22.99 -11.46
N ASP A 96 2.98 -21.81 -11.05
CA ASP A 96 3.73 -20.89 -11.91
C ASP A 96 4.88 -20.24 -11.10
N PRO A 97 6.15 -20.41 -11.51
CA PRO A 97 7.31 -19.86 -10.80
C PRO A 97 7.43 -18.32 -10.88
N CYS A 98 6.56 -17.65 -11.63
CA CYS A 98 6.50 -16.20 -11.70
C CYS A 98 5.58 -15.57 -10.66
N LEU A 99 4.80 -16.38 -9.94
CA LEU A 99 3.88 -15.92 -8.91
C LEU A 99 4.56 -15.91 -7.54
N ASN A 100 4.02 -15.13 -6.60
CA ASN A 100 4.56 -14.84 -5.26
C ASN A 100 5.97 -14.22 -5.22
N VAL A 101 6.57 -13.87 -6.36
CA VAL A 101 7.90 -13.25 -6.44
C VAL A 101 7.90 -11.85 -5.82
N ALA A 102 6.83 -11.07 -6.00
CA ALA A 102 6.68 -9.76 -5.38
C ALA A 102 6.58 -9.88 -3.86
N HIS A 103 5.76 -10.81 -3.37
CA HIS A 103 5.66 -11.15 -1.94
C HIS A 103 7.02 -11.57 -1.36
N ASP A 104 7.75 -12.47 -2.03
CA ASP A 104 9.07 -12.92 -1.59
C ASP A 104 10.10 -11.78 -1.59
N ASN A 105 10.03 -10.89 -2.59
CA ASN A 105 10.87 -9.69 -2.63
C ASN A 105 10.54 -8.72 -1.49
N TYR A 106 9.27 -8.59 -1.10
CA TYR A 106 8.85 -7.83 0.08
C TYR A 106 9.49 -8.43 1.33
N LEU A 107 9.27 -9.72 1.61
CA LEU A 107 9.81 -10.39 2.82
C LEU A 107 11.35 -10.32 2.91
N ALA A 108 12.04 -10.24 1.77
CA ALA A 108 13.49 -10.15 1.71
C ALA A 108 14.07 -8.74 1.94
N LEU A 109 13.21 -7.71 2.02
CA LEU A 109 13.59 -6.35 2.39
C LEU A 109 13.62 -6.21 3.92
N ARG A 110 14.31 -5.17 4.40
CA ARG A 110 14.41 -4.84 5.84
C ARG A 110 13.66 -3.58 6.21
N ASP A 111 13.32 -2.78 5.20
CA ASP A 111 12.66 -1.49 5.33
C ASP A 111 11.60 -1.47 4.23
N HIS A 112 10.35 -1.33 4.66
CA HIS A 112 9.17 -1.29 3.81
C HIS A 112 8.54 0.10 3.79
N HIS A 113 9.26 1.12 4.30
CA HIS A 113 8.78 2.50 4.33
C HIS A 113 7.43 2.65 5.06
N GLY A 114 7.15 1.79 6.05
CA GLY A 114 5.90 1.80 6.81
C GLY A 114 4.68 1.28 6.04
N VAL A 115 4.86 0.74 4.82
CA VAL A 115 3.83 0.02 4.08
C VAL A 115 3.86 -1.43 4.54
N GLY A 116 2.78 -1.89 5.16
CA GLY A 116 2.63 -3.28 5.58
C GLY A 116 2.24 -4.21 4.43
N PHE A 117 1.84 -5.44 4.78
CA PHE A 117 1.30 -6.38 3.81
C PHE A 117 0.25 -7.33 4.42
N ALA A 118 -0.61 -7.88 3.56
CA ALA A 118 -1.52 -8.98 3.84
C ALA A 118 -1.57 -9.93 2.66
N LEU A 119 -2.14 -11.12 2.85
CA LEU A 119 -2.36 -12.10 1.79
C LEU A 119 -3.83 -12.14 1.37
N LEU A 120 -4.04 -12.13 0.06
CA LEU A 120 -5.26 -12.57 -0.59
C LEU A 120 -4.99 -13.95 -1.19
N TYR A 121 -5.62 -14.98 -0.64
CA TYR A 121 -5.53 -16.34 -1.16
C TYR A 121 -6.37 -16.47 -2.44
N VAL A 122 -5.67 -16.55 -3.57
CA VAL A 122 -6.28 -16.80 -4.87
C VAL A 122 -6.68 -18.26 -4.94
N ASN A 123 -7.98 -18.52 -4.92
CA ASN A 123 -8.52 -19.87 -4.80
C ASN A 123 -9.29 -20.35 -6.04
N HIS A 124 -9.22 -19.65 -7.17
CA HIS A 124 -9.74 -20.20 -8.44
C HIS A 124 -8.81 -21.31 -8.97
N ASP A 125 -9.29 -22.12 -9.92
CA ASP A 125 -8.46 -23.14 -10.57
C ASP A 125 -7.26 -22.47 -11.28
N PRO A 126 -6.03 -23.02 -11.19
CA PRO A 126 -5.62 -24.27 -10.54
C PRO A 126 -5.11 -24.12 -9.09
N PHE A 127 -5.41 -23.01 -8.41
CA PHE A 127 -4.84 -22.62 -7.12
C PHE A 127 -5.64 -23.06 -5.89
N GLY A 128 -6.78 -23.74 -6.08
CA GLY A 128 -7.59 -24.30 -5.01
C GLY A 128 -6.80 -25.22 -4.07
N VAL A 129 -7.00 -25.08 -2.76
CA VAL A 129 -6.42 -25.89 -1.69
C VAL A 129 -7.52 -26.79 -1.15
N SER A 130 -7.32 -28.10 -1.23
CA SER A 130 -8.34 -29.06 -0.78
C SER A 130 -8.46 -29.10 0.75
N PRO A 131 -9.58 -29.58 1.32
CA PRO A 131 -9.75 -29.75 2.77
C PRO A 131 -8.63 -30.56 3.43
N ALA A 132 -8.09 -31.56 2.71
CA ALA A 132 -7.03 -32.42 3.23
C ALA A 132 -5.67 -31.71 3.32
N GLU A 133 -5.44 -30.72 2.45
CA GLU A 133 -4.21 -29.94 2.40
C GLU A 133 -4.26 -28.69 3.31
N TRP A 134 -5.47 -28.19 3.58
CA TRP A 134 -5.70 -26.93 4.30
C TRP A 134 -4.91 -26.78 5.62
N PRO A 135 -4.81 -27.80 6.51
CA PRO A 135 -4.04 -27.66 7.74
C PRO A 135 -2.55 -27.35 7.50
N ALA A 136 -1.95 -27.90 6.44
CA ALA A 136 -0.54 -27.66 6.11
C ALA A 136 -0.33 -26.23 5.60
N PHE A 137 -1.23 -25.73 4.74
CA PHE A 137 -1.18 -24.35 4.25
C PHE A 137 -1.47 -23.34 5.37
N ALA A 138 -2.43 -23.64 6.26
CA ALA A 138 -2.70 -22.81 7.43
C ALA A 138 -1.45 -22.63 8.31
N GLU A 139 -0.76 -23.74 8.63
CA GLU A 139 0.49 -23.68 9.40
C GLU A 139 1.59 -22.90 8.67
N GLN A 140 1.64 -23.02 7.34
CA GLN A 140 2.59 -22.30 6.50
C GLN A 140 2.36 -20.79 6.55
N TRP A 141 1.15 -20.30 6.26
CA TRP A 141 0.84 -18.86 6.29
C TRP A 141 1.08 -18.27 7.68
N VAL A 142 0.72 -19.00 8.75
CA VAL A 142 0.97 -18.56 10.12
C VAL A 142 2.47 -18.42 10.42
N THR A 143 3.26 -19.40 9.97
CA THR A 143 4.70 -19.46 10.23
C THR A 143 5.48 -18.43 9.41
N ASN A 144 5.15 -18.29 8.13
CA ASN A 144 5.94 -17.49 7.19
C ASN A 144 5.52 -16.02 7.20
N ASP A 145 4.22 -15.75 7.39
CA ASP A 145 3.64 -14.45 7.06
C ASP A 145 2.99 -13.79 8.27
N PHE A 146 2.03 -14.43 8.93
CA PHE A 146 1.20 -13.78 9.95
C PHE A 146 1.96 -13.34 11.21
N SER A 147 3.11 -13.96 11.46
CA SER A 147 4.00 -13.62 12.57
C SER A 147 4.90 -12.42 12.27
N ASN A 148 4.90 -11.92 11.03
CA ASN A 148 5.69 -10.76 10.63
C ASN A 148 5.16 -9.48 11.33
N PRO A 149 6.04 -8.64 11.90
CA PRO A 149 5.61 -7.39 12.54
C PRO A 149 4.89 -6.43 11.60
N ASP A 150 5.22 -6.46 10.30
CA ASP A 150 4.64 -5.60 9.27
C ASP A 150 3.36 -6.19 8.64
N TYR A 151 2.91 -7.36 9.11
CA TYR A 151 1.68 -7.98 8.64
C TYR A 151 0.46 -7.19 9.14
N GLU A 152 -0.44 -6.84 8.23
CA GLU A 152 -1.61 -6.01 8.48
C GLU A 152 -2.61 -6.72 9.40
N LYS A 153 -3.17 -5.97 10.36
CA LYS A 153 -4.02 -6.54 11.41
C LYS A 153 -5.31 -5.76 11.60
N VAL A 154 -6.39 -6.49 11.90
CA VAL A 154 -7.65 -5.94 12.40
C VAL A 154 -7.84 -6.45 13.83
N ASP A 155 -7.95 -5.53 14.79
CA ASP A 155 -8.00 -5.84 16.24
C ASP A 155 -6.88 -6.80 16.71
N GLY A 156 -5.68 -6.60 16.17
CA GLY A 156 -4.50 -7.41 16.48
C GLY A 156 -4.45 -8.79 15.81
N LYS A 157 -5.51 -9.20 15.10
CA LYS A 157 -5.53 -10.44 14.30
C LYS A 157 -4.99 -10.18 12.89
N PRO A 158 -4.10 -11.02 12.35
CA PRO A 158 -3.67 -10.97 10.95
C PRO A 158 -4.87 -10.94 10.00
N LEU A 159 -4.86 -10.01 9.04
CA LEU A 159 -5.83 -9.92 7.95
C LEU A 159 -5.54 -10.98 6.87
N PHE A 160 -6.51 -11.81 6.54
CA PHE A 160 -6.40 -12.80 5.46
C PHE A 160 -7.65 -12.74 4.58
N VAL A 161 -7.48 -12.62 3.27
CA VAL A 161 -8.59 -12.52 2.32
C VAL A 161 -8.70 -13.83 1.54
N VAL A 162 -9.89 -14.42 1.46
CA VAL A 162 -10.17 -15.53 0.54
C VAL A 162 -10.79 -14.93 -0.73
N TYR A 163 -10.18 -15.14 -1.90
CA TYR A 163 -10.58 -14.44 -3.13
C TYR A 163 -12.04 -14.65 -3.53
N ASP A 164 -12.54 -15.89 -3.53
CA ASP A 164 -13.90 -16.22 -3.92
C ASP A 164 -14.55 -17.19 -2.92
N THR A 165 -15.52 -16.68 -2.18
CA THR A 165 -16.32 -17.41 -1.19
C THR A 165 -17.19 -18.53 -1.78
N THR A 166 -17.71 -18.35 -3.00
CA THR A 166 -18.51 -19.38 -3.69
C THR A 166 -17.64 -20.56 -4.08
N LEU A 167 -16.49 -20.30 -4.71
CA LEU A 167 -15.53 -21.36 -5.04
C LEU A 167 -14.96 -22.02 -3.79
N PHE A 168 -14.64 -21.24 -2.76
CA PHE A 168 -14.12 -21.78 -1.50
C PHE A 168 -15.13 -22.72 -0.85
N ARG A 169 -16.42 -22.36 -0.85
CA ARG A 169 -17.49 -23.24 -0.34
C ARG A 169 -17.58 -24.54 -1.11
N GLN A 170 -17.48 -24.51 -2.42
CA GLN A 170 -17.49 -25.72 -3.25
C GLN A 170 -16.28 -26.61 -2.93
N GLN A 171 -15.09 -26.01 -2.84
CA GLN A 171 -13.83 -26.70 -2.53
C GLN A 171 -13.84 -27.33 -1.14
N GLN A 172 -14.44 -26.64 -0.15
CA GLN A 172 -14.49 -27.11 1.22
C GLN A 172 -15.66 -28.08 1.49
N GLY A 173 -16.53 -28.35 0.51
CA GLY A 173 -17.65 -29.27 0.68
C GLY A 173 -18.84 -28.66 1.44
N GLY A 174 -19.06 -27.35 1.29
CA GLY A 174 -20.17 -26.61 1.87
C GLY A 174 -19.81 -25.81 3.12
N THR A 175 -20.80 -25.08 3.65
CA THR A 175 -20.68 -24.18 4.82
C THR A 175 -19.98 -24.83 6.03
N ALA A 176 -20.28 -26.10 6.33
CA ALA A 176 -19.64 -26.80 7.44
C ALA A 176 -18.13 -26.96 7.25
N GLY A 177 -17.70 -27.24 6.02
CA GLY A 177 -16.28 -27.33 5.66
C GLY A 177 -15.59 -25.98 5.66
N VAL A 178 -16.24 -24.93 5.16
CA VAL A 178 -15.74 -23.55 5.27
C VAL A 178 -15.49 -23.19 6.73
N ASN A 179 -16.48 -23.41 7.61
CA ASN A 179 -16.34 -23.09 9.03
C ASN A 179 -15.23 -23.91 9.72
N ALA A 180 -15.06 -25.18 9.33
CA ALA A 180 -13.96 -26.00 9.82
C ALA A 180 -12.60 -25.46 9.35
N ALA A 181 -12.46 -25.09 8.07
CA ALA A 181 -11.24 -24.53 7.51
C ALA A 181 -10.87 -23.19 8.16
N LEU A 182 -11.84 -22.29 8.37
CA LEU A 182 -11.61 -21.01 9.05
C LEU A 182 -11.20 -21.21 10.51
N GLU A 183 -11.80 -22.16 11.23
CA GLU A 183 -11.39 -22.46 12.60
C GLU A 183 -10.02 -23.12 12.67
N GLU A 184 -9.68 -24.01 11.74
CA GLU A 184 -8.34 -24.62 11.64
C GLU A 184 -7.26 -23.54 11.48
N LEU A 185 -7.48 -22.56 10.58
CA LEU A 185 -6.56 -21.43 10.38
C LEU A 185 -6.40 -20.59 11.66
N ARG A 186 -7.52 -20.29 12.33
CA ARG A 186 -7.51 -19.55 13.61
C ARG A 186 -6.82 -20.34 14.71
N ALA A 187 -7.01 -21.66 14.76
CA ALA A 187 -6.36 -22.54 15.73
C ALA A 187 -4.85 -22.60 15.51
N ALA A 188 -4.38 -22.76 14.28
CA ALA A 188 -2.96 -22.71 13.92
C ALA A 188 -2.32 -21.38 14.38
N ALA A 189 -2.99 -20.25 14.11
CA ALA A 189 -2.54 -18.93 14.58
C ALA A 189 -2.43 -18.85 16.11
N ARG A 190 -3.45 -19.34 16.84
CA ARG A 190 -3.44 -19.37 18.32
C ARG A 190 -2.34 -20.26 18.88
N GLN A 191 -2.04 -21.40 18.26
CA GLN A 191 -0.93 -22.27 18.67
C GLN A 191 0.44 -21.59 18.57
N ARG A 192 0.57 -20.59 17.69
CA ARG A 192 1.78 -19.76 17.54
C ARG A 192 1.74 -18.46 18.35
N GLY A 193 0.75 -18.29 19.23
CA GLY A 193 0.65 -17.14 20.14
C GLY A 193 -0.03 -15.90 19.55
N LEU A 194 -0.62 -16.01 18.35
CA LEU A 194 -1.45 -14.97 17.75
C LEU A 194 -2.90 -15.04 18.30
N PRO A 195 -3.70 -13.96 18.26
CA PRO A 195 -5.07 -13.97 18.80
C PRO A 195 -6.10 -14.73 17.94
N GLY A 196 -5.68 -15.33 16.83
CA GLY A 196 -6.52 -15.87 15.76
C GLY A 196 -6.19 -15.17 14.44
N VAL A 197 -7.12 -15.21 13.48
CA VAL A 197 -7.01 -14.58 12.15
C VAL A 197 -8.33 -13.86 11.85
N PHE A 198 -8.24 -12.66 11.26
CA PHE A 198 -9.37 -11.89 10.76
C PHE A 198 -9.55 -12.23 9.28
N VAL A 199 -10.61 -12.97 8.95
CA VAL A 199 -10.80 -13.51 7.60
C VAL A 199 -11.86 -12.71 6.85
N VAL A 200 -11.46 -12.15 5.71
CA VAL A 200 -12.37 -11.49 4.76
C VAL A 200 -12.73 -12.47 3.66
N GLY A 201 -14.03 -12.61 3.39
CA GLY A 201 -14.52 -13.38 2.24
C GLY A 201 -14.74 -12.48 1.03
N GLY A 202 -14.06 -12.78 -0.09
CA GLY A 202 -14.32 -12.17 -1.39
C GLY A 202 -15.65 -12.64 -1.97
N ARG A 203 -16.57 -11.71 -2.14
CA ARG A 203 -17.94 -11.96 -2.58
C ARG A 203 -18.22 -11.06 -3.78
N TYR A 204 -18.51 -11.70 -4.91
CA TYR A 204 -18.83 -11.02 -6.15
C TYR A 204 -20.34 -11.04 -6.36
N THR A 205 -20.90 -9.87 -6.59
CA THR A 205 -22.26 -9.67 -7.08
C THR A 205 -22.21 -8.90 -8.39
N ASP A 206 -23.23 -9.07 -9.21
CA ASP A 206 -23.35 -8.36 -10.47
C ASP A 206 -24.73 -7.72 -10.61
N TRP A 207 -24.92 -6.97 -11.69
CA TRP A 207 -26.17 -6.27 -11.96
C TRP A 207 -27.39 -7.20 -12.07
N LEU A 208 -27.22 -8.51 -12.29
CA LEU A 208 -28.31 -9.48 -12.38
C LEU A 208 -28.76 -9.97 -11.00
N ASN A 209 -27.82 -10.11 -10.05
CA ASN A 209 -28.11 -10.75 -8.76
C ASN A 209 -28.04 -9.81 -7.54
N ILE A 210 -27.46 -8.60 -7.65
CA ILE A 210 -27.36 -7.68 -6.52
C ILE A 210 -28.73 -7.33 -5.90
N GLY A 211 -29.76 -7.17 -6.73
CA GLY A 211 -31.11 -6.84 -6.29
C GLY A 211 -31.80 -7.96 -5.49
N CYS A 212 -31.37 -9.22 -5.66
CA CYS A 212 -31.91 -10.36 -4.95
C CYS A 212 -31.00 -10.87 -3.82
N PHE A 213 -29.80 -10.30 -3.63
CA PHE A 213 -28.96 -10.59 -2.46
C PHE A 213 -29.78 -10.42 -1.17
N PRO A 214 -29.64 -11.26 -0.13
CA PRO A 214 -28.94 -12.54 -0.11
C PRO A 214 -29.85 -13.72 -0.50
N ALA A 215 -31.08 -13.47 -0.96
CA ALA A 215 -32.07 -14.52 -1.24
C ALA A 215 -31.66 -15.42 -2.42
N CYS A 216 -31.11 -14.85 -3.49
CA CYS A 216 -30.59 -15.63 -4.62
C CYS A 216 -29.24 -16.31 -4.34
N GLU A 217 -28.61 -16.00 -3.21
CA GLU A 217 -27.34 -16.60 -2.81
C GLU A 217 -27.50 -17.89 -2.00
N ALA A 218 -28.71 -18.20 -1.56
CA ALA A 218 -29.02 -19.45 -0.87
C ALA A 218 -28.86 -20.70 -1.77
N THR A 219 -28.60 -20.52 -3.07
CA THR A 219 -28.45 -21.59 -4.07
C THR A 219 -27.00 -21.85 -4.52
N ASP A 220 -26.04 -21.02 -4.11
CA ASP A 220 -24.62 -21.08 -4.54
C ASP A 220 -23.77 -22.10 -3.75
N GLY A 221 -24.33 -23.29 -3.52
CA GLY A 221 -23.60 -24.44 -2.95
C GLY A 221 -24.17 -25.08 -1.69
N GLY A 222 -25.40 -24.75 -1.26
CA GLY A 222 -26.11 -25.50 -0.22
C GLY A 222 -27.13 -24.69 0.61
N PRO A 223 -28.06 -25.36 1.33
CA PRO A 223 -29.12 -24.68 2.07
C PRO A 223 -28.55 -23.95 3.29
N GLY A 224 -28.31 -22.64 3.16
CA GLY A 224 -27.91 -21.76 4.27
C GLY A 224 -26.87 -20.67 3.91
N GLY A 225 -26.04 -20.90 2.89
CA GLY A 225 -25.15 -19.91 2.26
C GLY A 225 -24.19 -19.13 3.18
N LEU A 226 -23.75 -17.97 2.67
CA LEU A 226 -22.82 -17.01 3.28
C LEU A 226 -23.20 -16.54 4.72
N PRO A 227 -24.48 -16.33 5.08
CA PRO A 227 -24.83 -15.86 6.44
C PRO A 227 -24.50 -16.84 7.58
N LEU A 228 -24.20 -18.10 7.27
CA LEU A 228 -23.80 -19.13 8.24
C LEU A 228 -22.29 -19.36 8.28
N GLU A 229 -21.54 -18.70 7.40
CA GLU A 229 -20.09 -18.84 7.32
C GLU A 229 -19.40 -17.83 8.23
N HIS A 230 -18.38 -18.30 8.95
CA HIS A 230 -17.75 -17.54 10.03
C HIS A 230 -16.68 -16.57 9.53
N TYR A 231 -16.95 -15.84 8.44
CA TYR A 231 -16.13 -14.71 8.00
C TYR A 231 -16.26 -13.54 8.97
N ASP A 232 -15.18 -12.80 9.18
CA ASP A 232 -15.19 -11.60 10.03
C ASP A 232 -15.69 -10.37 9.24
N ALA A 233 -15.45 -10.34 7.93
CA ALA A 233 -15.97 -9.34 7.01
C ALA A 233 -16.09 -9.92 5.59
N LEU A 234 -16.73 -9.16 4.71
CA LEU A 234 -16.78 -9.38 3.28
C LEU A 234 -16.17 -8.19 2.55
N SER A 235 -15.68 -8.44 1.36
CA SER A 235 -15.24 -7.43 0.39
C SER A 235 -15.35 -8.08 -0.98
N GLU A 236 -14.93 -7.37 -2.00
CA GLU A 236 -14.65 -7.91 -3.32
C GLU A 236 -13.25 -7.50 -3.77
N TYR A 237 -12.73 -8.20 -4.79
CA TYR A 237 -11.53 -7.78 -5.51
C TYR A 237 -11.84 -6.51 -6.30
N ALA A 238 -12.70 -6.63 -7.33
CA ALA A 238 -13.16 -5.55 -8.18
C ALA A 238 -14.67 -5.65 -8.44
N SER A 239 -15.38 -4.51 -8.48
CA SER A 239 -16.84 -4.45 -8.69
C SER A 239 -17.24 -4.31 -10.16
N LEU A 240 -16.51 -4.95 -11.08
CA LEU A 240 -16.71 -4.79 -12.53
C LEU A 240 -18.13 -5.18 -12.97
N GLY A 241 -18.66 -6.23 -12.36
CA GLY A 241 -20.00 -6.74 -12.60
C GLY A 241 -21.12 -5.88 -12.02
N ALA A 242 -20.82 -4.90 -11.15
CA ALA A 242 -21.87 -4.07 -10.55
C ALA A 242 -22.57 -3.22 -11.62
N ALA A 243 -21.82 -2.70 -12.60
CA ALA A 243 -22.36 -1.92 -13.71
C ALA A 243 -22.80 -2.84 -14.86
N VAL A 244 -23.96 -2.54 -15.47
CA VAL A 244 -24.47 -3.31 -16.63
C VAL A 244 -23.47 -3.21 -17.79
N PRO A 245 -22.91 -4.32 -18.29
CA PRO A 245 -21.92 -4.30 -19.34
C PRO A 245 -22.54 -3.91 -20.68
N SER A 246 -21.76 -3.19 -21.49
CA SER A 246 -22.06 -2.94 -22.90
C SER A 246 -20.76 -2.60 -23.61
N ASP A 247 -20.57 -3.13 -24.82
CA ASP A 247 -19.37 -2.87 -25.62
C ASP A 247 -18.96 -1.38 -25.66
N GLY A 248 -17.66 -1.14 -25.54
CA GLY A 248 -17.05 0.18 -25.71
C GLY A 248 -16.68 0.91 -24.42
N ALA A 249 -16.29 2.17 -24.60
CA ALA A 249 -15.94 3.07 -23.51
C ALA A 249 -17.17 3.44 -22.67
N ARG A 250 -17.05 3.32 -21.36
CA ARG A 250 -18.08 3.65 -20.37
C ARG A 250 -17.61 4.81 -19.47
N PRO A 251 -18.53 5.69 -19.01
CA PRO A 251 -18.21 6.69 -18.01
C PRO A 251 -17.84 6.02 -16.68
N TYR A 252 -16.73 6.44 -16.05
CA TYR A 252 -16.35 5.93 -14.73
C TYR A 252 -17.41 6.19 -13.65
N GLY A 253 -18.22 7.25 -13.79
CA GLY A 253 -19.33 7.53 -12.89
C GLY A 253 -20.41 6.43 -12.84
N ASP A 254 -20.58 5.65 -13.93
CA ASP A 254 -21.51 4.52 -13.96
C ASP A 254 -21.02 3.40 -13.04
N LEU A 255 -19.71 3.10 -13.08
CA LEU A 255 -19.07 2.13 -12.18
C LEU A 255 -19.20 2.59 -10.73
N VAL A 256 -18.80 3.83 -10.43
CA VAL A 256 -18.89 4.41 -9.08
C VAL A 256 -20.30 4.32 -8.51
N ALA A 257 -21.32 4.69 -9.31
CA ALA A 257 -22.70 4.64 -8.87
C ALA A 257 -23.17 3.20 -8.60
N ALA A 258 -22.80 2.25 -9.45
CA ALA A 258 -23.18 0.85 -9.31
C ALA A 258 -22.51 0.20 -8.08
N THR A 259 -21.20 0.39 -7.91
CA THR A 259 -20.44 -0.12 -6.76
C THR A 259 -20.98 0.44 -5.43
N LYS A 260 -21.35 1.72 -5.39
CA LYS A 260 -21.97 2.29 -4.17
C LYS A 260 -23.33 1.69 -3.87
N ALA A 261 -24.15 1.43 -4.90
CA ALA A 261 -25.44 0.77 -4.72
C ALA A 261 -25.28 -0.66 -4.20
N GLU A 262 -24.21 -1.35 -4.61
CA GLU A 262 -23.82 -2.64 -4.06
C GLU A 262 -23.42 -2.53 -2.59
N TRP A 263 -22.56 -1.57 -2.22
CA TRP A 263 -22.21 -1.36 -0.81
C TRP A 263 -23.46 -1.10 0.04
N ASP A 264 -24.36 -0.22 -0.41
CA ASP A 264 -25.64 0.06 0.27
C ASP A 264 -26.49 -1.22 0.41
N ARG A 265 -26.55 -2.05 -0.64
CA ARG A 265 -27.25 -3.35 -0.58
C ARG A 265 -26.68 -4.26 0.51
N TYR A 266 -25.35 -4.34 0.62
CA TYR A 266 -24.68 -5.11 1.68
C TYR A 266 -24.94 -4.53 3.06
N ALA A 267 -24.88 -3.21 3.22
CA ALA A 267 -25.21 -2.56 4.49
C ALA A 267 -26.65 -2.82 4.95
N GLU A 268 -27.60 -2.91 4.00
CA GLU A 268 -29.00 -3.17 4.29
C GLU A 268 -29.31 -4.62 4.66
N ALA A 269 -28.63 -5.61 4.06
CA ALA A 269 -29.03 -7.01 4.19
C ALA A 269 -27.97 -7.99 4.68
N SER A 270 -26.68 -7.61 4.71
CA SER A 270 -25.64 -8.47 5.26
C SER A 270 -25.61 -8.40 6.77
N ARG A 271 -25.34 -9.55 7.41
CA ARG A 271 -24.98 -9.62 8.84
C ARG A 271 -23.47 -9.58 9.07
N ILE A 272 -22.70 -9.74 8.00
CA ILE A 272 -21.25 -9.72 8.00
C ILE A 272 -20.83 -8.32 7.51
N PRO A 273 -19.96 -7.60 8.22
CA PRO A 273 -19.46 -6.29 7.81
C PRO A 273 -18.92 -6.30 6.37
N TRP A 274 -19.06 -5.18 5.66
CA TRP A 274 -18.53 -4.99 4.32
C TRP A 274 -17.39 -3.96 4.34
N ILE A 275 -16.20 -4.37 3.89
CA ILE A 275 -15.08 -3.48 3.62
C ILE A 275 -15.22 -3.01 2.16
N PRO A 276 -15.39 -1.71 1.87
CA PRO A 276 -15.51 -1.25 0.50
C PRO A 276 -14.19 -1.44 -0.25
N SER A 277 -14.28 -1.97 -1.47
CA SER A 277 -13.19 -1.99 -2.45
C SER A 277 -13.45 -0.94 -3.53
N VAL A 278 -12.50 -0.05 -3.74
CA VAL A 278 -12.53 0.95 -4.79
C VAL A 278 -11.86 0.36 -6.03
N THR A 279 -12.64 0.09 -7.07
CA THR A 279 -12.08 -0.21 -8.39
C THR A 279 -11.65 1.09 -9.07
N ASP A 280 -10.36 1.25 -9.34
CA ASP A 280 -9.81 2.46 -9.95
C ASP A 280 -10.23 2.60 -11.42
N GLY A 281 -10.61 1.49 -12.06
CA GLY A 281 -11.21 1.40 -13.38
C GLY A 281 -11.06 -0.02 -13.93
N TRP A 282 -11.25 -0.19 -15.23
CA TRP A 282 -10.95 -1.44 -15.92
C TRP A 282 -10.88 -1.18 -17.41
N ASP A 283 -9.89 -1.76 -18.06
CA ASP A 283 -9.58 -1.66 -19.48
C ASP A 283 -8.76 -2.88 -19.95
N PRO A 284 -9.44 -4.01 -20.24
CA PRO A 284 -8.83 -5.32 -20.53
C PRO A 284 -8.41 -5.45 -21.99
N ARG A 285 -8.49 -4.36 -22.77
CA ARG A 285 -8.23 -4.40 -24.22
C ARG A 285 -6.85 -4.96 -24.61
N PRO A 286 -5.78 -4.95 -23.77
CA PRO A 286 -4.56 -5.71 -24.08
C PRO A 286 -4.79 -7.22 -24.24
N TRP A 287 -5.75 -7.79 -23.51
CA TRP A 287 -6.02 -9.24 -23.43
C TRP A 287 -7.33 -9.66 -24.09
N ASP A 288 -8.15 -8.69 -24.55
CA ASP A 288 -9.46 -8.93 -25.19
C ASP A 288 -10.40 -9.73 -24.27
N GLU A 289 -10.42 -9.39 -22.99
CA GLU A 289 -11.31 -10.04 -22.04
C GLU A 289 -12.73 -9.50 -22.19
N GLN A 290 -13.67 -10.43 -22.36
CA GLN A 290 -15.07 -10.12 -22.64
C GLN A 290 -15.97 -10.77 -21.58
N PRO A 291 -15.89 -10.34 -20.31
CA PRO A 291 -16.79 -10.83 -19.28
C PRO A 291 -18.22 -10.52 -19.72
N TYR A 292 -19.11 -11.50 -19.52
CA TYR A 292 -20.49 -11.43 -19.98
C TYR A 292 -20.65 -11.21 -21.50
N GLY A 293 -19.63 -11.55 -22.30
CA GLY A 293 -19.64 -11.44 -23.75
C GLY A 293 -19.55 -10.01 -24.30
N ASN A 294 -19.04 -9.06 -23.51
CA ASN A 294 -18.88 -7.66 -23.93
C ASN A 294 -17.42 -7.20 -23.71
N LEU A 295 -16.86 -6.50 -24.69
CA LEU A 295 -15.58 -5.80 -24.53
C LEU A 295 -15.84 -4.34 -24.12
N PHE A 296 -15.71 -4.02 -22.83
CA PHE A 296 -15.96 -2.68 -22.30
C PHE A 296 -14.79 -2.18 -21.45
N TRP A 297 -14.73 -0.86 -21.22
CA TRP A 297 -13.71 -0.25 -20.36
C TRP A 297 -14.20 1.08 -19.79
N PHE A 298 -13.68 1.50 -18.64
CA PHE A 298 -14.07 2.77 -18.02
C PHE A 298 -13.05 3.87 -18.26
N THR A 299 -13.51 5.01 -18.77
CA THR A 299 -12.69 6.22 -18.90
C THR A 299 -12.70 6.98 -17.58
N ARG A 300 -11.55 7.08 -16.92
CA ARG A 300 -11.39 7.75 -15.62
C ARG A 300 -10.27 8.80 -15.62
N THR A 301 -10.20 9.60 -14.57
CA THR A 301 -9.05 10.44 -14.22
C THR A 301 -8.56 10.14 -12.79
N PRO A 302 -7.30 10.47 -12.46
CA PRO A 302 -6.78 10.38 -11.09
C PRO A 302 -7.68 11.02 -10.03
N GLU A 303 -8.25 12.19 -10.32
CA GLU A 303 -9.12 12.92 -9.40
C GLU A 303 -10.46 12.21 -9.17
N GLN A 304 -10.97 11.49 -10.17
CA GLN A 304 -12.20 10.71 -10.02
C GLN A 304 -11.97 9.48 -9.14
N VAL A 305 -10.85 8.77 -9.33
CA VAL A 305 -10.47 7.65 -8.46
C VAL A 305 -10.26 8.13 -7.02
N ALA A 306 -9.51 9.22 -6.84
CA ALA A 306 -9.29 9.82 -5.52
C ALA A 306 -10.59 10.32 -4.86
N ALA A 307 -11.54 10.82 -5.65
CA ALA A 307 -12.87 11.15 -5.14
C ALA A 307 -13.63 9.91 -4.69
N PHE A 308 -13.55 8.81 -5.45
CA PHE A 308 -14.22 7.56 -5.07
C PHE A 308 -13.63 6.97 -3.78
N VAL A 309 -12.31 7.06 -3.57
CA VAL A 309 -11.68 6.72 -2.27
C VAL A 309 -12.26 7.57 -1.13
N ARG A 310 -12.41 8.90 -1.30
CA ARG A 310 -13.05 9.73 -0.26
C ARG A 310 -14.50 9.33 0.00
N GLU A 311 -15.23 8.95 -1.04
CA GLU A 311 -16.61 8.49 -0.92
C GLU A 311 -16.69 7.13 -0.18
N ALA A 312 -15.77 6.21 -0.43
CA ALA A 312 -15.64 4.97 0.33
C ALA A 312 -15.39 5.23 1.83
N ILE A 313 -14.47 6.15 2.15
CA ILE A 313 -14.18 6.56 3.53
C ILE A 313 -15.44 7.14 4.19
N GLY A 314 -16.12 8.06 3.50
CA GLY A 314 -17.38 8.65 3.99
C GLY A 314 -18.49 7.62 4.15
N TRP A 315 -18.56 6.63 3.26
CA TRP A 315 -19.53 5.54 3.33
C TRP A 315 -19.32 4.66 4.57
N VAL A 316 -18.08 4.26 4.89
CA VAL A 316 -17.78 3.49 6.11
C VAL A 316 -18.16 4.30 7.36
N GLN A 317 -17.84 5.59 7.39
CA GLN A 317 -18.20 6.47 8.51
C GLN A 317 -19.71 6.62 8.69
N ALA A 318 -20.47 6.62 7.60
CA ALA A 318 -21.94 6.68 7.62
C ALA A 318 -22.59 5.33 8.00
N HIS A 319 -21.85 4.22 7.89
CA HIS A 319 -22.31 2.86 8.17
C HIS A 319 -21.45 2.19 9.26
N PRO A 320 -21.52 2.65 10.54
CA PRO A 320 -20.67 2.13 11.60
C PRO A 320 -20.85 0.63 11.90
N SER A 321 -21.97 0.02 11.49
CA SER A 321 -22.18 -1.43 11.56
C SER A 321 -21.37 -2.23 10.53
N MET A 322 -20.85 -1.57 9.49
CA MET A 322 -19.98 -2.16 8.45
C MET A 322 -18.51 -1.90 8.72
N GLN A 323 -18.18 -0.97 9.62
CA GLN A 323 -16.80 -0.70 10.01
C GLN A 323 -16.18 -1.91 10.72
N VAL A 324 -14.96 -2.26 10.31
CA VAL A 324 -14.15 -3.30 10.96
C VAL A 324 -13.10 -2.68 11.86
N GLY A 325 -12.72 -3.40 12.92
CA GLY A 325 -11.80 -2.91 13.94
C GLY A 325 -12.47 -2.04 15.01
N ALA A 326 -11.68 -1.65 16.02
CA ALA A 326 -12.14 -0.74 17.05
C ALA A 326 -12.67 0.59 16.48
N SER A 327 -13.74 1.15 17.06
CA SER A 327 -14.33 2.43 16.61
C SER A 327 -13.36 3.62 16.56
N SER A 328 -12.24 3.56 17.28
CA SER A 328 -11.18 4.57 17.25
C SER A 328 -10.19 4.41 16.09
N THR A 329 -10.22 3.30 15.34
CA THR A 329 -9.33 3.11 14.19
C THR A 329 -9.91 3.81 12.95
N PRO A 330 -9.07 4.40 12.08
CA PRO A 330 -9.51 4.91 10.80
C PRO A 330 -10.22 3.83 9.96
N PRO A 331 -11.18 4.21 9.09
CA PRO A 331 -11.81 3.29 8.15
C PRO A 331 -10.81 2.45 7.37
N LEU A 332 -11.11 1.17 7.17
CA LEU A 332 -10.38 0.30 6.24
C LEU A 332 -11.07 0.34 4.88
N VAL A 333 -10.31 0.62 3.82
CA VAL A 333 -10.77 0.65 2.43
C VAL A 333 -9.78 -0.16 1.60
N LEU A 334 -10.26 -1.00 0.69
CA LEU A 334 -9.43 -1.67 -0.30
C LEU A 334 -9.44 -0.88 -1.63
N LEU A 335 -8.38 -1.04 -2.40
CA LEU A 335 -8.19 -0.41 -3.70
C LEU A 335 -7.71 -1.48 -4.68
N GLU A 336 -8.54 -1.76 -5.67
CA GLU A 336 -8.18 -2.58 -6.81
C GLU A 336 -7.90 -1.62 -7.98
N ALA A 337 -6.65 -1.50 -8.44
CA ALA A 337 -5.44 -2.19 -7.95
C ALA A 337 -4.19 -1.30 -7.87
N TRP A 338 -3.15 -1.80 -7.21
CA TRP A 338 -1.81 -1.23 -7.35
C TRP A 338 -1.31 -1.42 -8.79
N ASN A 339 -1.38 -2.64 -9.34
CA ASN A 339 -0.63 -3.02 -10.53
C ASN A 339 -1.27 -4.05 -11.49
N GLU A 340 -2.58 -4.08 -11.65
CA GLU A 340 -3.26 -4.91 -12.67
C GLU A 340 -3.15 -4.30 -14.08
N LEU A 341 -1.92 -4.17 -14.58
CA LEU A 341 -1.61 -3.44 -15.81
C LEU A 341 -2.30 -3.99 -17.06
N GLY A 342 -2.54 -5.30 -17.13
CA GLY A 342 -3.20 -5.94 -18.27
C GLY A 342 -4.70 -5.70 -18.29
N GLU A 343 -5.34 -5.86 -17.13
CA GLU A 343 -6.75 -5.50 -16.92
C GLU A 343 -6.97 -3.99 -16.94
N GLY A 344 -5.90 -3.20 -16.78
CA GLY A 344 -5.99 -1.74 -16.78
C GLY A 344 -6.50 -1.15 -15.48
N GLY A 345 -6.57 -1.92 -14.39
CA GLY A 345 -6.74 -1.44 -13.01
C GLY A 345 -5.37 -1.15 -12.39
N TYR A 346 -5.01 0.10 -12.21
CA TYR A 346 -3.73 0.44 -11.58
C TYR A 346 -3.70 1.89 -11.09
N VAL A 347 -3.05 2.08 -9.94
CA VAL A 347 -2.70 3.42 -9.43
C VAL A 347 -1.19 3.66 -9.34
N LEU A 348 -0.36 2.65 -9.62
CA LEU A 348 1.09 2.80 -9.61
C LEU A 348 1.58 3.81 -10.65
N ALA A 349 2.80 4.31 -10.44
CA ALA A 349 3.38 5.28 -11.35
C ALA A 349 3.78 4.67 -12.71
N THR A 350 3.17 5.12 -13.81
CA THR A 350 3.41 4.64 -15.18
C THR A 350 4.05 5.71 -16.08
N LYS A 351 4.43 5.35 -17.31
CA LYS A 351 4.90 6.32 -18.32
C LYS A 351 3.83 7.31 -18.77
N GLU A 352 2.59 6.86 -18.83
CA GLU A 352 1.44 7.66 -19.26
C GLU A 352 1.00 8.64 -18.16
N ASP A 353 0.77 8.11 -16.96
CA ASP A 353 0.17 8.88 -15.87
C ASP A 353 1.21 9.56 -14.95
N GLY A 354 2.49 9.21 -15.11
CA GLY A 354 3.54 9.66 -14.21
C GLY A 354 3.19 9.28 -12.77
N TYR A 355 3.01 10.28 -11.91
CA TYR A 355 2.61 10.10 -10.50
C TYR A 355 1.21 10.64 -10.19
N ALA A 356 0.37 10.86 -11.21
CA ALA A 356 -0.88 11.60 -11.04
C ALA A 356 -1.86 10.89 -10.09
N TYR A 357 -2.03 9.56 -10.21
CA TYR A 357 -2.85 8.76 -9.29
C TYR A 357 -2.35 8.86 -7.85
N GLY A 358 -1.06 8.59 -7.61
CA GLY A 358 -0.46 8.70 -6.29
C GLY A 358 -0.62 10.08 -5.64
N THR A 359 -0.43 11.16 -6.43
CA THR A 359 -0.63 12.54 -5.97
C THR A 359 -2.09 12.79 -5.58
N ALA A 360 -3.04 12.31 -6.39
CA ALA A 360 -4.47 12.49 -6.14
C ALA A 360 -4.94 11.70 -4.91
N LEU A 361 -4.45 10.46 -4.74
CA LEU A 361 -4.73 9.61 -3.57
C LEU A 361 -4.20 10.22 -2.27
N ALA A 362 -2.94 10.67 -2.27
CA ALA A 362 -2.37 11.37 -1.12
C ALA A 362 -3.21 12.61 -0.75
N GLY A 363 -3.63 13.39 -1.75
CA GLY A 363 -4.53 14.52 -1.55
C GLY A 363 -5.89 14.14 -0.97
N ALA A 364 -6.48 13.02 -1.41
CA ALA A 364 -7.72 12.48 -0.86
C ALA A 364 -7.60 12.05 0.61
N LEU A 365 -6.41 11.59 1.01
CA LEU A 365 -6.11 11.13 2.37
C LEU A 365 -5.59 12.25 3.28
N GLY A 366 -5.43 13.47 2.76
CA GLY A 366 -4.90 14.61 3.51
C GLY A 366 -3.38 14.58 3.72
N LEU A 367 -2.66 13.83 2.88
CA LEU A 367 -1.21 13.64 2.98
C LEU A 367 -0.46 14.60 2.03
N PRO A 368 0.74 15.06 2.42
CA PRO A 368 1.63 15.80 1.53
C PRO A 368 2.24 14.87 0.46
N TRP A 369 2.46 15.40 -0.74
CA TRP A 369 3.08 14.65 -1.84
C TRP A 369 4.04 15.54 -2.63
N SER A 370 5.20 15.01 -3.05
CA SER A 370 6.25 15.78 -3.75
C SER A 370 7.19 14.89 -4.56
N THR A 371 7.63 15.34 -5.74
CA THR A 371 8.75 14.70 -6.48
C THR A 371 10.13 15.28 -6.10
N VAL A 372 10.15 16.32 -5.26
CA VAL A 372 11.38 17.02 -4.86
C VAL A 372 11.41 17.13 -3.33
N HIS A 373 12.34 16.39 -2.73
CA HIS A 373 12.48 16.30 -1.28
C HIS A 373 13.56 17.26 -0.82
N ALA A 374 13.12 18.33 -0.17
CA ALA A 374 14.02 19.33 0.40
C ALA A 374 14.83 18.72 1.54
N ARG A 375 16.13 19.03 1.58
CA ARG A 375 17.04 18.56 2.62
C ARG A 375 17.66 19.71 3.38
N ARG A 376 17.87 19.51 4.67
CA ARG A 376 18.70 20.35 5.53
C ARG A 376 19.90 19.54 5.98
N VAL A 377 21.10 20.10 5.85
CA VAL A 377 22.32 19.48 6.37
C VAL A 377 22.91 20.37 7.46
N THR A 378 23.14 19.78 8.63
CA THR A 378 23.78 20.45 9.76
C THR A 378 25.20 19.95 9.90
N VAL A 379 26.10 20.78 10.42
CA VAL A 379 27.44 20.36 10.78
C VAL A 379 27.86 21.08 12.05
N SER A 380 28.56 20.37 12.93
CA SER A 380 29.21 20.90 14.11
C SER A 380 30.61 20.30 14.22
N ALA A 381 31.52 21.00 14.91
CA ALA A 381 32.89 20.58 15.09
C ALA A 381 33.23 20.54 16.58
N ALA A 382 33.76 19.42 17.06
CA ALA A 382 34.26 19.29 18.41
C ALA A 382 35.40 18.26 18.45
N ASN A 383 36.45 18.54 19.23
CA ASN A 383 37.55 17.61 19.49
C ASN A 383 38.22 17.04 18.21
N GLY A 384 38.27 17.83 17.13
CA GLY A 384 38.83 17.38 15.85
C GLY A 384 37.94 16.40 15.08
N VAL A 385 36.64 16.39 15.34
CA VAL A 385 35.63 15.61 14.63
C VAL A 385 34.54 16.57 14.15
N LEU A 386 34.14 16.44 12.89
CA LEU A 386 32.88 16.99 12.40
C LEU A 386 31.79 15.94 12.57
N THR A 387 30.68 16.34 13.18
CA THR A 387 29.44 15.56 13.21
C THR A 387 28.34 16.38 12.56
N GLY A 388 27.29 15.71 12.09
CA GLY A 388 26.17 16.39 11.47
C GLY A 388 25.03 15.44 11.17
N THR A 389 23.94 16.02 10.72
CA THR A 389 22.74 15.30 10.31
C THR A 389 22.23 15.83 8.98
N VAL A 390 21.70 14.92 8.17
CA VAL A 390 20.84 15.22 7.03
C VAL A 390 19.41 14.99 7.48
N GLN A 391 18.60 16.05 7.45
CA GLN A 391 17.17 15.98 7.68
C GLN A 391 16.45 16.17 6.34
N VAL A 392 15.53 15.27 6.02
CA VAL A 392 14.61 15.42 4.90
C VAL A 392 13.35 16.12 5.45
N LEU A 393 12.86 17.16 4.79
CA LEU A 393 11.87 18.06 5.38
C LEU A 393 10.42 17.55 5.28
N ASP A 394 10.17 16.62 4.37
CA ASP A 394 8.90 15.92 4.16
C ASP A 394 8.97 14.46 4.62
N ASP A 395 9.95 14.13 5.46
CA ASP A 395 10.19 12.80 6.03
C ASP A 395 10.36 11.66 5.00
N TRP A 396 10.65 12.00 3.74
CA TRP A 396 11.02 11.05 2.71
C TRP A 396 12.40 10.42 2.98
N THR A 397 12.40 9.40 3.83
CA THR A 397 13.61 8.74 4.36
C THR A 397 14.59 8.27 3.30
N PRO A 398 14.22 7.86 2.06
CA PRO A 398 15.19 7.59 1.01
C PRO A 398 16.22 8.69 0.74
N CYS A 399 15.87 9.95 0.99
CA CYS A 399 16.75 11.09 0.77
C CYS A 399 17.70 11.38 1.94
N ASP A 400 17.55 10.69 3.07
CA ASP A 400 18.44 10.81 4.24
C ASP A 400 19.74 10.00 4.07
N VAL A 401 19.71 8.94 3.26
CA VAL A 401 20.88 8.12 2.88
C VAL A 401 21.63 8.80 1.73
N ALA A 402 22.60 9.63 2.09
CA ALA A 402 23.23 10.56 1.19
C ALA A 402 24.76 10.63 1.35
N SER A 403 25.42 10.97 0.25
CA SER A 403 26.85 11.28 0.21
C SER A 403 27.10 12.74 0.58
N VAL A 404 27.56 13.00 1.80
CA VAL A 404 27.86 14.34 2.30
C VAL A 404 29.28 14.73 1.91
N ARG A 405 29.43 15.77 1.09
CA ARG A 405 30.72 16.35 0.72
C ARG A 405 31.15 17.38 1.76
N ILE A 406 32.29 17.15 2.40
CA ILE A 406 32.91 18.12 3.30
C ILE A 406 33.88 18.98 2.50
N GLU A 407 33.68 20.29 2.59
CA GLU A 407 34.53 21.28 1.96
C GLU A 407 35.25 22.11 3.02
N ARG A 408 36.49 22.49 2.72
CA ARG A 408 37.34 23.34 3.57
C ARG A 408 37.58 24.67 2.86
N ARG A 409 37.56 25.77 3.61
CA ARG A 409 37.90 27.09 3.08
C ARG A 409 39.42 27.27 2.98
N VAL A 410 39.93 27.54 1.79
CA VAL A 410 41.36 27.75 1.47
C VAL A 410 41.46 29.01 0.61
N HIS A 411 42.26 30.00 1.05
CA HIS A 411 42.44 31.28 0.34
C HIS A 411 41.12 31.94 -0.11
N GLY A 412 40.09 31.89 0.75
CA GLY A 412 38.76 32.46 0.47
C GLY A 412 37.81 31.53 -0.28
N ALA A 413 38.30 30.53 -1.02
CA ALA A 413 37.51 29.59 -1.81
C ALA A 413 37.20 28.28 -1.06
N TRP A 414 36.14 27.58 -1.47
CA TRP A 414 35.80 26.25 -0.94
C TRP A 414 36.47 25.16 -1.77
N THR A 415 37.20 24.27 -1.09
CA THR A 415 37.87 23.14 -1.71
C THR A 415 37.30 21.85 -1.14
N ARG A 416 36.93 20.90 -2.01
CA ARG A 416 36.50 19.56 -1.59
C ARG A 416 37.61 18.90 -0.78
N MET A 417 37.24 18.39 0.39
CA MET A 417 38.17 17.65 1.24
C MET A 417 37.90 16.15 1.18
N ARG A 418 36.71 15.73 1.60
CA ARG A 418 36.29 14.32 1.66
C ARG A 418 34.78 14.19 1.47
N THR A 419 34.33 12.96 1.25
CA THR A 419 32.91 12.62 1.23
C THR A 419 32.66 11.54 2.29
N VAL A 420 31.53 11.60 2.98
CA VAL A 420 31.10 10.63 4.00
C VAL A 420 29.66 10.23 3.73
N GLN A 421 29.33 8.95 3.92
CA GLN A 421 27.93 8.50 3.84
C GLN A 421 27.23 8.76 5.17
N THR A 422 25.97 9.14 5.11
CA THR A 422 25.10 9.10 6.27
C THR A 422 24.77 7.66 6.66
N ARG A 423 24.42 7.48 7.93
CA ARG A 423 23.71 6.31 8.43
C ARG A 423 22.20 6.51 8.18
N PRO A 424 21.37 5.44 8.26
CA PRO A 424 19.92 5.61 8.35
C PRO A 424 19.55 6.63 9.44
N GLY A 425 18.58 7.51 9.16
CA GLY A 425 18.29 8.68 10.00
C GLY A 425 19.23 9.87 9.77
N GLY A 426 20.03 9.83 8.69
CA GLY A 426 20.81 10.96 8.17
C GLY A 426 22.07 11.36 8.96
N ALA A 427 22.42 10.67 10.03
CA ALA A 427 23.59 11.03 10.86
C ALA A 427 24.92 10.71 10.17
N TYR A 428 25.92 11.59 10.30
CA TYR A 428 27.27 11.35 9.80
C TYR A 428 28.36 11.93 10.72
N SER A 429 29.58 11.41 10.60
CA SER A 429 30.75 11.92 11.33
C SER A 429 32.05 11.70 10.56
N ILE A 430 33.01 12.61 10.69
CA ILE A 430 34.32 12.51 10.05
C ILE A 430 35.40 13.23 10.85
N ARG A 431 36.61 12.66 10.91
CA ARG A 431 37.76 13.30 11.56
C ARG A 431 38.30 14.47 10.74
N LEU A 432 38.69 15.53 11.44
CA LEU A 432 39.26 16.74 10.87
C LEU A 432 40.78 16.63 10.73
N PRO A 433 41.35 16.89 9.53
CA PRO A 433 42.79 16.98 9.37
C PRO A 433 43.36 18.31 9.88
N HIS A 434 42.55 19.39 9.95
CA HIS A 434 43.01 20.71 10.44
C HIS A 434 42.00 21.36 11.38
N ARG A 435 42.29 21.36 12.69
CA ARG A 435 41.43 21.86 13.79
C ARG A 435 41.29 23.39 13.89
N ARG A 436 41.67 24.14 12.86
CA ARG A 436 41.54 25.60 12.84
C ARG A 436 40.95 26.13 11.54
N ALA A 437 40.74 25.25 10.56
CA ALA A 437 40.15 25.61 9.29
C ALA A 437 38.62 25.76 9.42
N VAL A 438 38.03 26.40 8.42
CA VAL A 438 36.58 26.55 8.30
C VAL A 438 36.05 25.49 7.35
N TYR A 439 34.99 24.80 7.76
CA TYR A 439 34.38 23.69 7.03
C TYR A 439 32.91 23.95 6.75
N ARG A 440 32.38 23.31 5.70
CA ARG A 440 30.94 23.15 5.49
C ARG A 440 30.64 21.77 4.93
N ALA A 441 29.41 21.33 5.12
CA ALA A 441 28.86 20.13 4.50
C ALA A 441 27.96 20.52 3.32
N VAL A 442 28.06 19.78 2.23
CA VAL A 442 27.31 20.01 1.00
C VAL A 442 26.76 18.69 0.49
N LEU A 443 25.48 18.69 0.15
CA LEU A 443 24.77 17.63 -0.54
C LEU A 443 24.50 18.07 -1.97
N SER A 444 24.96 17.30 -2.95
CA SER A 444 24.55 17.49 -4.33
C SER A 444 23.11 17.02 -4.53
N GLN A 445 22.41 17.61 -5.50
CA GLN A 445 21.17 17.03 -5.98
C GLN A 445 21.42 15.60 -6.49
N THR A 446 20.55 14.67 -6.11
CA THR A 446 20.63 13.26 -6.52
C THR A 446 19.24 12.72 -6.80
N LEU A 447 19.14 11.73 -7.69
CA LEU A 447 17.91 10.98 -7.88
C LEU A 447 17.90 9.74 -6.97
N ARG A 448 16.75 9.47 -6.36
CA ARG A 448 16.45 8.24 -5.61
C ARG A 448 15.05 7.79 -6.00
N TYR A 449 14.90 6.54 -6.45
CA TYR A 449 13.61 5.98 -6.88
C TYR A 449 12.86 6.89 -7.87
N ARG A 450 13.64 7.49 -8.79
CA ARG A 450 13.19 8.45 -9.82
C ARG A 450 12.63 9.79 -9.30
N GLN A 451 12.79 10.07 -8.02
CA GLN A 451 12.47 11.35 -7.39
C GLN A 451 13.74 12.11 -6.98
N THR A 452 13.62 13.42 -6.76
CA THR A 452 14.76 14.33 -6.59
C THR A 452 15.02 14.61 -5.11
N CYS A 453 16.18 14.19 -4.60
CA CYS A 453 16.69 14.72 -3.35
C CYS A 453 17.40 16.05 -3.60
N ALA A 454 16.86 17.17 -3.10
CA ALA A 454 17.32 18.51 -3.41
C ALA A 454 18.72 18.82 -2.85
N HIS A 455 19.49 19.68 -3.52
CA HIS A 455 20.78 20.15 -3.00
C HIS A 455 20.61 20.85 -1.63
N ALA A 456 21.60 20.71 -0.74
CA ALA A 456 21.65 21.45 0.52
C ALA A 456 23.09 21.78 0.92
N SER A 457 23.29 22.90 1.63
CA SER A 457 24.58 23.21 2.25
C SER A 457 24.41 23.70 3.68
N SER A 458 25.30 23.28 4.57
CA SER A 458 25.29 23.72 5.95
C SER A 458 25.85 25.15 6.08
N ALA A 459 25.56 25.79 7.21
CA ALA A 459 26.38 26.90 7.68
C ALA A 459 27.85 26.45 7.84
N ALA A 460 28.77 27.41 7.71
CA ALA A 460 30.19 27.16 7.90
C ALA A 460 30.53 27.07 9.39
N VAL A 461 31.36 26.10 9.77
CA VAL A 461 31.84 25.92 11.15
C VAL A 461 33.35 25.93 11.24
N ARG A 462 33.88 26.40 12.36
CA ARG A 462 35.31 26.33 12.65
C ARG A 462 35.62 24.97 13.29
N GLY A 463 36.63 24.29 12.73
CA GLY A 463 37.04 22.94 13.13
C GLY A 463 37.79 22.84 14.44
#